data_AF-A0A4R7K6S3-F1
#
_entry.id   AF-A0A4R7K6S3-F1
#
_cell.length_a   1.000
_cell.length_b   1.000
_cell.length_c   1.000
_cell.angle_alpha   90.00
_cell.angle_beta   90.00
_cell.angle_gamma   90.00
#
_symmetry.space_group_name_H-M   'P 1'
#
loop_
_entity.id
_entity.type
_entity.pdbx_description
1 polymer ?
#
loop_
_entity_poly.entity_id
_entity_poly.type
_entity_poly.pdbx_seq_one_letter_code
_entity_poly.pdbx_strand_id
1 'polypeptide(L)' 'MKKILSIVGMVIAIIEIAYSFVGDSDTGQFFGIDMNIWVFRLLWLALFGVVLNGYLKERKNS' A
#
# COMPACT_ATOMS: atom_id res chain seq x y z
N MET A 1 -2.25 -19.66 3.89
CA MET A 1 -2.94 -18.47 4.42
C MET A 1 -2.10 -17.18 4.32
N LYS A 2 -0.79 -17.19 4.62
CA LYS A 2 0.08 -15.99 4.52
C LYS A 2 0.10 -15.32 3.12
N LYS A 3 0.18 -16.13 2.05
CA LYS A 3 0.12 -15.63 0.65
C LYS A 3 -1.15 -14.84 0.33
N ILE A 4 -2.32 -15.28 0.80
CA ILE A 4 -3.60 -14.63 0.50
C ILE A 4 -3.65 -13.26 1.19
N LEU A 5 -3.22 -13.18 2.45
CA LEU A 5 -3.19 -11.92 3.20
C LEU A 5 -2.23 -10.90 2.54
N SER A 6 -1.05 -11.34 2.09
CA SER A 6 -0.12 -10.47 1.36
C SER A 6 -0.71 -10.00 0.03
N ILE A 7 -1.37 -10.88 -0.74
CA ILE A 7 -1.99 -10.50 -2.01
C ILE A 7 -3.11 -9.48 -1.80
N VAL A 8 -3.98 -9.70 -0.81
CA VAL A 8 -5.09 -8.77 -0.49
C VAL A 8 -4.54 -7.40 -0.06
N GLY A 9 -3.55 -7.37 0.83
CA GLY A 9 -2.92 -6.11 1.25
C GLY A 9 -2.24 -5.37 0.10
N MET A 10 -1.65 -6.12 -0.85
CA MET A 10 -1.01 -5.57 -2.03
C MET A 10 -2.00 -4.95 -3.01
N VAL A 11 -3.15 -5.59 -3.23
CA VAL A 11 -4.24 -5.06 -4.08
C VAL A 11 -4.83 -3.79 -3.49
N ILE A 12 -5.11 -3.78 -2.17
CA ILE A 12 -5.63 -2.59 -1.49
C ILE A 12 -4.65 -1.42 -1.62
N ALA A 13 -3.35 -1.68 -1.40
CA ALA A 13 -2.33 -0.63 -1.53
C ALA A 13 -2.25 -0.04 -2.93
N ILE A 14 -2.35 -0.86 -3.98
CA ILE A 14 -2.36 -0.37 -5.37
C ILE A 14 -3.59 0.50 -5.64
N ILE A 15 -4.76 0.06 -5.17
CA ILE A 15 -6.02 0.79 -5.35
C ILE A 15 -5.92 2.16 -4.68
N GLU A 16 -5.48 2.23 -3.42
CA GLU A 16 -5.36 3.47 -2.66
C GLU A 16 -4.34 4.44 -3.29
N ILE A 17 -3.21 3.93 -3.78
CA ILE A 17 -2.24 4.74 -4.53
C ILE A 17 -2.88 5.26 -5.82
N ALA A 18 -3.53 4.40 -6.61
CA ALA A 18 -4.14 4.79 -7.89
C ALA A 18 -5.24 5.84 -7.69
N TYR A 19 -6.13 5.65 -6.72
CA TYR A 19 -7.15 6.62 -6.36
C TYR A 19 -6.55 7.95 -5.89
N SER A 20 -5.44 7.90 -5.15
CA SER A 20 -4.73 9.11 -4.75
C SER A 20 -4.17 9.92 -5.93
N PHE A 21 -3.92 9.29 -7.09
CA PHE A 21 -3.49 10.00 -8.30
C PHE A 21 -4.66 10.49 -9.17
N VAL A 22 -5.82 9.85 -9.08
CA VAL A 22 -7.04 10.26 -9.82
C VAL A 22 -7.82 11.32 -9.05
N GLY A 23 -7.74 11.32 -7.72
CA GLY A 23 -8.33 12.34 -6.86
C GLY A 23 -7.48 13.60 -6.80
N ASP A 24 -8.10 14.75 -7.01
CA ASP A 24 -7.51 16.09 -6.83
C ASP A 24 -7.50 16.52 -5.35
N SER A 25 -7.30 15.56 -4.45
CA SER A 25 -7.34 15.78 -3.01
C SER A 25 -5.95 16.12 -2.46
N ASP A 26 -5.81 17.32 -1.88
CA ASP A 26 -4.56 17.77 -1.24
C ASP A 26 -4.20 16.98 0.03
N THR A 27 -5.19 16.30 0.60
CA THR A 27 -5.06 15.47 1.80
C THR A 27 -5.69 14.09 1.57
N GLY A 28 -5.01 13.06 2.08
CA GLY A 28 -5.51 11.70 2.11
C GLY A 28 -5.78 11.28 3.55
N GLN A 29 -6.90 10.60 3.79
CA GLN A 29 -7.24 10.07 5.10
C GLN A 29 -6.61 8.69 5.27
N PHE A 30 -5.68 8.57 6.21
CA PHE A 30 -4.99 7.32 6.53
C PHE A 30 -5.37 6.88 7.95
N PHE A 31 -6.08 5.76 8.08
CA PHE A 31 -6.58 5.27 9.38
C PHE A 31 -7.34 6.32 10.21
N GLY A 32 -8.11 7.19 9.55
CA GLY A 32 -8.88 8.26 10.20
C GLY A 32 -8.09 9.54 10.49
N ILE A 33 -6.80 9.57 10.17
CA ILE A 33 -5.95 10.76 10.30
C ILE A 33 -5.84 11.42 8.93
N ASP A 34 -6.14 12.71 8.86
CA ASP A 34 -5.91 13.50 7.65
C ASP A 34 -4.44 13.87 7.54
N MET A 35 -3.84 13.53 6.40
CA MET A 35 -2.44 13.79 6.16
C MET A 35 -2.20 14.20 4.72
N ASN A 36 -1.09 14.88 4.49
CA ASN A 36 -0.76 15.37 3.15
C ASN A 36 -0.73 14.19 2.15
N ILE A 37 -1.29 14.42 0.96
CA ILE A 37 -1.42 13.39 -0.07
C ILE A 37 -0.07 12.76 -0.47
N TRP A 38 1.03 13.51 -0.41
CA TRP A 38 2.37 12.98 -0.67
C TRP A 38 2.84 12.04 0.43
N VAL A 39 2.55 12.35 1.69
CA VAL A 39 2.88 11.49 2.84
C VAL A 39 2.03 10.21 2.79
N PHE A 40 0.75 10.35 2.45
CA PHE A 40 -0.17 9.22 2.20
C PHE A 40 0.39 8.27 1.12
N ARG A 41 0.82 8.80 -0.02
CA ARG A 41 1.43 8.02 -1.12
C ARG A 41 2.71 7.31 -0.68
N LEU A 42 3.57 7.98 0.07
CA LEU A 42 4.82 7.40 0.59
C LEU A 42 4.55 6.26 1.59
N LEU A 43 3.56 6.42 2.47
CA LEU A 43 3.15 5.39 3.42
C LEU A 43 2.61 4.14 2.71
N TRP A 44 1.72 4.33 1.73
CA TRP A 44 1.20 3.22 0.94
C TRP A 44 2.28 2.54 0.10
N LEU A 45 3.20 3.31 -0.49
CA LEU A 45 4.37 2.76 -1.19
C LEU A 45 5.29 1.96 -0.25
N ALA A 46 5.55 2.46 0.96
CA ALA A 46 6.36 1.76 1.95
C ALA A 46 5.70 0.45 2.40
N LEU A 47 4.39 0.48 2.70
CA LEU A 47 3.61 -0.71 3.04
C LEU A 47 3.62 -1.72 1.90
N PHE A 48 3.37 -1.26 0.67
CA PHE A 48 3.46 -2.08 -0.53
C PHE A 48 4.85 -2.72 -0.66
N GLY A 49 5.91 -1.95 -0.47
CA GLY A 49 7.30 -2.44 -0.51
C GLY A 49 7.60 -3.49 0.55
N VAL A 50 7.11 -3.33 1.78
CA VAL A 50 7.26 -4.31 2.86
C VAL A 50 6.53 -5.62 2.54
N VAL A 51 5.29 -5.53 2.07
CA VAL A 51 4.47 -6.69 1.67
C VAL A 51 5.09 -7.40 0.47
N LEU A 52 5.54 -6.65 -0.53
CA LEU A 52 6.25 -7.16 -1.70
C LEU A 52 7.54 -7.88 -1.29
N ASN A 53 8.35 -7.28 -0.41
CA ASN A 53 9.60 -7.86 0.04
C ASN A 53 9.35 -9.16 0.84
N GLY A 54 8.34 -9.16 1.72
CA GLY A 54 7.88 -10.37 2.41
C GLY A 54 7.47 -11.47 1.44
N TYR A 55 6.68 -11.13 0.41
CA TYR A 55 6.24 -12.05 -0.64
C TYR A 55 7.41 -12.60 -1.47
N LEU A 56 8.35 -11.75 -1.89
CA LEU A 56 9.54 -12.15 -2.64
C LEU A 56 10.46 -13.05 -1.81
N LYS A 57 10.62 -12.76 -0.52
CA LYS A 57 11.42 -13.57 0.41
C LYS A 57 10.81 -14.95 0.62
N GLU A 58 9.48 -15.05 0.74
CA GLU A 58 8.77 -16.33 0.77
C GLU A 58 8.87 -17.09 -0.55
N ARG A 59 8.97 -16.40 -1.69
CA ARG A 59 9.16 -17.05 -3.00
C ARG A 59 10.60 -17.54 -3.22
N LYS A 60 11.62 -16.87 -2.66
CA LYS A 60 13.04 -17.24 -2.81
C LYS A 60 13.45 -18.46 -1.96
N ASN A 61 12.70 -18.73 -0.89
CA ASN A 61 12.92 -19.89 0.01
C ASN A 61 12.03 -21.10 -0.31
N SER A 62 11.36 -21.14 -1.47
CA SER A 62 10.52 -22.24 -1.95
C SER A 62 11.03 -22.76 -3.28
#